data_AF-B6D4Q2-F1
#
_entry.id   AF-B6D4Q2-F1
#
_cell.length_a   1.000
_cell.length_b   1.000
_cell.length_c   1.000
_cell.angle_alpha   90.00
_cell.angle_beta   90.00
_cell.angle_gamma   90.00
#
_symmetry.space_group_name_H-M   'P 1'
#
loop_
_entity.id
_entity.type
_entity.pdbx_description
1 polymer ?
#
loop_
_entity_poly.entity_id
_entity_poly.type
_entity_poly.pdbx_seq_one_letter_code
_entity_poly.pdbx_strand_id
1 'polypeptide(L)'
;CKSWSDLIGSSSFVSTQLHRNVTKHAHVYLLCLHHPHFERQNDNDDPYVVEELQWSLFSNETFEQFSELSHPLGSTDHYGIYGSSNGLVCISDEILNFDSPIHIWNPSVRKFRTPPMGTNNLKFAYVALQFGFHPGVNDYKAVRMIRTNKDTFAVEVYSLRTDSWKMIETIPPWLKCHWQHHTGTFFNGVAYHIIEKGPIFSIMSFDSSSEEFQEFIAPDAICNSLGLCMDVYKEHICLLFRYYGCEDECMQKYDLWVLREKRWKQLCPFVYPWNRCRAMGINIDNELLL
;
A
#
# COMPACT_ATOMS: atom_id res chain seq x y z
N CYS A 1 -4.86 33.75 -1.95
CA CYS A 1 -5.25 32.34 -2.09
C CYS A 1 -4.19 31.45 -1.46
N LYS A 2 -4.56 30.51 -0.57
CA LYS A 2 -3.61 29.49 -0.09
C LYS A 2 -3.33 28.49 -1.20
N SER A 3 -2.10 27.98 -1.30
CA SER A 3 -1.77 26.94 -2.27
C SER A 3 -2.46 25.63 -1.86
N TRP A 4 -2.73 24.73 -2.82
CA TRP A 4 -3.35 23.44 -2.51
C TRP A 4 -2.46 22.57 -1.59
N SER A 5 -1.14 22.69 -1.73
CA SER A 5 -0.14 22.11 -0.83
C SER A 5 -0.31 22.57 0.62
N ASP A 6 -0.60 23.85 0.85
CA ASP A 6 -0.85 24.38 2.22
C ASP A 6 -2.18 23.85 2.78
N LEU A 7 -3.16 23.58 1.91
CA LEU A 7 -4.47 23.09 2.31
C LEU A 7 -4.37 21.65 2.79
N ILE A 8 -3.72 20.75 2.05
CA ILE A 8 -3.74 19.32 2.39
C ILE A 8 -2.99 18.96 3.69
N GLY A 9 -1.98 19.75 4.07
CA GLY A 9 -1.28 19.60 5.35
C GLY A 9 -1.97 20.30 6.52
N SER A 10 -3.02 21.10 6.28
CA SER A 10 -3.72 21.83 7.33
C SER A 10 -4.61 20.92 8.16
N SER A 11 -4.61 21.10 9.48
CA SER A 11 -5.50 20.36 10.39
C SER A 11 -6.97 20.50 10.00
N SER A 12 -7.39 21.67 9.52
CA SER A 12 -8.74 21.91 9.02
C SER A 12 -9.11 21.03 7.83
N PHE A 13 -8.21 20.86 6.87
CA PHE A 13 -8.48 20.00 5.71
C PHE A 13 -8.55 18.54 6.12
N VAL A 14 -7.58 18.07 6.92
CA VAL A 14 -7.55 16.70 7.40
C VAL A 14 -8.86 16.37 8.14
N SER A 15 -9.26 17.22 9.10
CA SER A 15 -10.50 17.03 9.84
C SER A 15 -11.75 17.10 8.96
N THR A 16 -11.80 18.02 7.99
CA THR A 16 -12.96 18.16 7.09
C THR A 16 -13.08 16.96 6.14
N GLN A 17 -11.96 16.48 5.60
CA GLN A 17 -11.91 15.33 4.71
C GLN A 17 -12.32 14.05 5.46
N LEU A 18 -11.79 13.85 6.66
CA LEU A 18 -12.20 12.75 7.54
C LEU A 18 -13.69 12.83 7.87
N HIS A 19 -14.16 14.00 8.31
CA HIS A 19 -15.57 14.16 8.66
C HIS A 19 -16.49 13.94 7.46
N ARG A 20 -16.10 14.37 6.26
CA ARG A 20 -16.86 14.12 5.03
C ARG A 20 -16.89 12.64 4.66
N ASN A 21 -15.78 11.92 4.82
CA ASN A 21 -15.73 10.47 4.56
C ASN A 21 -16.60 9.70 5.57
N VAL A 22 -16.52 10.07 6.86
CA VAL A 22 -17.28 9.42 7.95
C VAL A 22 -18.77 9.74 7.91
N THR A 23 -19.17 10.97 7.56
CA THR A 23 -20.59 11.36 7.58
C THR A 23 -21.37 10.98 6.33
N LYS A 24 -20.70 10.78 5.19
CA LYS A 24 -21.42 10.51 3.94
C LYS A 24 -21.47 9.04 3.54
N HIS A 25 -20.56 8.16 3.96
CA HIS A 25 -20.47 6.74 3.51
C HIS A 25 -20.55 6.51 1.97
N ALA A 26 -20.72 7.53 1.15
CA ALA A 26 -21.45 7.38 -0.10
C ALA A 26 -20.56 7.10 -1.31
N HIS A 27 -19.25 7.20 -1.18
CA HIS A 27 -18.38 7.26 -2.36
C HIS A 27 -17.00 6.64 -2.10
N VAL A 28 -16.98 5.33 -1.81
CA VAL A 28 -15.74 4.54 -1.94
C VAL A 28 -15.51 4.33 -3.44
N TYR A 29 -14.35 4.76 -3.93
CA TYR A 29 -13.95 4.55 -5.31
C TYR A 29 -12.73 3.65 -5.37
N LEU A 30 -12.71 2.76 -6.36
CA LEU A 30 -11.54 1.95 -6.71
C LEU A 30 -10.73 2.74 -7.74
N LEU A 31 -9.43 2.88 -7.48
CA LEU A 31 -8.49 3.42 -8.45
C LEU A 31 -7.86 2.23 -9.18
N CYS A 32 -8.17 2.08 -10.47
CA CYS A 32 -7.72 0.93 -11.26
C CYS A 32 -6.90 1.37 -12.47
N LEU A 33 -5.84 0.61 -12.75
CA LEU A 33 -5.12 0.65 -14.02
C LEU A 33 -5.66 -0.49 -14.89
N HIS A 34 -6.20 -0.17 -16.07
CA HIS A 34 -6.87 -1.15 -16.91
C HIS A 34 -6.75 -0.82 -18.40
N HIS A 35 -7.02 -1.80 -19.27
CA HIS A 35 -7.18 -1.55 -20.70
C HIS A 35 -8.45 -0.74 -20.99
N PRO A 36 -8.45 0.10 -22.03
CA PRO A 36 -9.66 0.82 -22.47
C PRO A 36 -10.83 -0.09 -22.83
N HIS A 37 -10.55 -1.32 -23.26
CA HIS A 37 -11.55 -2.33 -23.61
C HIS A 37 -11.62 -3.44 -22.54
N PHE A 38 -12.67 -3.43 -21.72
CA PHE A 38 -12.87 -4.36 -20.58
C PHE A 38 -13.11 -5.83 -20.98
N GLU A 39 -13.51 -6.11 -22.21
CA GLU A 39 -13.95 -7.45 -22.65
C GLU A 39 -12.84 -8.32 -23.26
N ARG A 40 -11.58 -7.86 -23.25
CA ARG A 40 -10.52 -8.58 -23.95
C ARG A 40 -10.07 -9.82 -23.15
N GLN A 41 -10.31 -11.01 -23.70
CA GLN A 41 -9.57 -12.21 -23.30
C GLN A 41 -8.12 -12.00 -23.70
N ASN A 42 -7.21 -12.07 -22.73
CA ASN A 42 -5.77 -11.96 -22.98
C ASN A 42 -5.33 -13.10 -23.89
N ASP A 43 -5.13 -12.80 -25.17
CA ASP A 43 -4.53 -13.70 -26.13
C ASP A 43 -3.01 -13.53 -26.03
N ASN A 44 -2.34 -14.54 -25.47
CA ASN A 44 -0.90 -14.47 -25.18
C ASN A 44 -0.04 -14.43 -26.45
N ASP A 45 -0.64 -14.63 -27.63
CA ASP A 45 0.02 -14.66 -28.94
C ASP A 45 -0.16 -13.37 -29.76
N ASP A 46 -0.76 -12.30 -29.22
CA ASP A 46 -0.85 -11.01 -29.94
C ASP A 46 0.48 -10.24 -29.87
N PRO A 47 1.20 -10.00 -30.99
CA PRO A 47 2.45 -9.26 -31.00
C PRO A 47 2.29 -7.74 -30.79
N TYR A 48 1.08 -7.21 -30.58
CA TYR A 48 0.78 -5.78 -30.38
C TYR A 48 0.29 -5.41 -28.96
N VAL A 49 0.82 -6.05 -27.90
CA VAL A 49 0.50 -5.70 -26.48
C VAL A 49 1.19 -4.40 -26.03
N VAL A 50 0.94 -3.30 -26.75
CA VAL A 50 1.19 -1.94 -26.24
C VAL A 50 -0.05 -1.10 -26.55
N GLU A 51 -1.20 -1.53 -26.06
CA GLU A 51 -2.32 -0.62 -25.86
C GLU A 51 -2.04 0.19 -24.59
N GLU A 52 -2.20 1.52 -24.67
CA GLU A 52 -2.02 2.42 -23.53
C GLU A 52 -2.98 2.02 -22.40
N LEU A 53 -2.43 1.60 -21.26
CA LEU A 53 -3.20 1.41 -20.04
C LEU A 53 -3.68 2.76 -19.53
N GLN A 54 -4.93 2.81 -19.05
CA GLN A 54 -5.51 4.03 -18.50
C GLN A 54 -5.87 3.87 -17.02
N TRP A 55 -5.79 4.97 -16.28
CA TRP A 55 -6.26 5.04 -14.91
C TRP A 55 -7.71 5.49 -14.89
N SER A 56 -8.55 4.83 -14.09
CA SER A 56 -9.92 5.28 -13.86
C SER A 56 -10.33 5.09 -12.40
N LEU A 57 -11.31 5.89 -11.98
CA LEU A 57 -12.07 5.65 -10.76
C LEU A 57 -13.30 4.84 -11.10
N PHE A 58 -13.55 3.79 -10.33
CA PHE A 58 -14.76 2.98 -10.39
C PHE A 58 -15.54 3.12 -9.10
N SER A 59 -16.86 3.07 -9.20
CA SER A 59 -17.71 2.90 -8.03
C SER A 59 -17.40 1.56 -7.37
N ASN A 60 -17.15 1.54 -6.07
CA ASN A 60 -16.98 0.29 -5.34
C ASN A 60 -18.27 -0.56 -5.28
N GLU A 61 -19.44 0.08 -5.41
CA GLU A 61 -20.73 -0.61 -5.33
C GLU A 61 -21.17 -1.20 -6.67
N THR A 62 -21.05 -0.42 -7.74
CA THR A 62 -21.55 -0.81 -9.07
C THR A 62 -20.45 -1.32 -9.99
N PHE A 63 -19.17 -1.13 -9.64
CA PHE A 63 -18.01 -1.36 -10.51
C PHE A 63 -18.10 -0.62 -11.85
N GLU A 64 -18.95 0.40 -11.93
CA GLU A 64 -19.05 1.25 -13.11
C GLU A 64 -17.95 2.30 -13.08
N GLN A 65 -17.39 2.58 -14.25
CA GLN A 65 -16.39 3.62 -14.42
C GLN A 65 -17.03 4.98 -14.11
N PHE A 66 -16.55 5.63 -13.05
CA PHE A 66 -17.02 6.94 -12.63
C PHE A 66 -16.29 8.06 -13.38
N SER A 67 -14.97 7.94 -13.52
CA SER A 67 -14.18 8.95 -14.22
C SER A 67 -12.86 8.38 -14.73
N GLU A 68 -12.54 8.71 -15.97
CA GLU A 68 -11.19 8.54 -16.51
C GLU A 68 -10.23 9.56 -15.87
N LEU A 69 -9.01 9.08 -15.59
CA LEU A 69 -7.93 9.85 -15.03
C LEU A 69 -6.75 9.82 -16.00
N SER A 70 -6.27 11.01 -16.35
CA SER A 70 -4.96 11.13 -16.97
C SER A 70 -3.89 10.73 -15.96
N HIS A 71 -2.79 10.20 -16.46
CA HIS A 71 -1.59 10.01 -15.66
C HIS A 71 -1.27 11.32 -14.90
N PRO A 72 -1.13 11.33 -13.56
CA PRO A 72 -0.93 12.56 -12.78
C PRO A 72 0.28 13.38 -13.23
N LEU A 73 1.25 12.75 -13.89
CA LEU A 73 2.46 13.38 -14.44
C LEU A 73 2.50 13.44 -15.98
N GLY A 74 1.45 13.00 -16.66
CA GLY A 74 1.39 12.96 -18.13
C GLY A 74 2.33 11.96 -18.82
N SER A 75 2.99 11.07 -18.05
CA SER A 75 3.79 9.95 -18.59
C SER A 75 2.91 8.75 -18.95
N THR A 76 3.42 7.89 -19.84
CA THR A 76 2.86 6.55 -20.15
C THR A 76 3.42 5.46 -19.23
N ASP A 77 4.43 5.79 -18.40
CA ASP A 77 5.08 4.82 -17.51
C ASP A 77 4.17 4.39 -16.36
N HIS A 78 4.37 3.17 -15.86
CA HIS A 78 3.64 2.64 -14.71
C HIS A 78 4.21 3.16 -13.39
N TYR A 79 3.32 3.46 -12.45
CA TYR A 79 3.66 3.89 -11.09
C TYR A 79 3.15 2.87 -10.08
N GLY A 80 3.97 2.59 -9.07
CA GLY A 80 3.56 1.81 -7.91
C GLY A 80 2.67 2.64 -6.99
N ILE A 81 1.65 2.00 -6.41
CA ILE A 81 0.85 2.55 -5.32
C ILE A 81 1.44 2.04 -4.00
N TYR A 82 1.81 2.97 -3.11
CA TYR A 82 2.48 2.70 -1.84
C TYR A 82 1.59 2.96 -0.62
N GLY A 83 0.28 3.04 -0.85
CA GLY A 83 -0.73 3.23 0.18
C GLY A 83 -1.78 4.25 -0.25
N SER A 84 -2.98 4.07 0.28
CA SER A 84 -4.07 5.04 0.12
C SER A 84 -4.75 5.27 1.46
N SER A 85 -5.20 6.49 1.70
CA SER A 85 -5.92 6.83 2.92
C SER A 85 -6.79 8.05 2.68
N ASN A 86 -8.08 7.95 2.97
CA ASN A 86 -9.04 9.07 2.94
C ASN A 86 -9.12 9.82 1.60
N GLY A 87 -8.91 9.13 0.48
CA GLY A 87 -8.93 9.71 -0.86
C GLY A 87 -7.60 10.34 -1.31
N LEU A 88 -6.55 10.21 -0.49
CA LEU A 88 -5.17 10.46 -0.92
C LEU A 88 -4.49 9.14 -1.26
N VAL A 89 -3.69 9.13 -2.32
CA VAL A 89 -2.93 7.98 -2.80
C VAL A 89 -1.46 8.37 -2.89
N CYS A 90 -0.58 7.55 -2.35
CA CYS A 90 0.85 7.72 -2.52
C CYS A 90 1.33 6.91 -3.71
N ILE A 91 1.93 7.57 -4.68
CA ILE A 91 2.45 6.96 -5.90
C ILE A 91 3.92 7.31 -6.09
N SER A 92 4.67 6.42 -6.73
CA SER A 92 6.05 6.63 -7.15
C SER A 92 6.40 5.62 -8.26
N ASP A 93 7.64 5.59 -8.71
CA ASP A 93 8.10 4.61 -9.70
C ASP A 93 7.80 3.18 -9.21
N GLU A 94 7.45 2.27 -10.12
CA GLU A 94 7.17 0.86 -9.78
C GLU A 94 8.34 0.21 -9.02
N ILE A 95 9.57 0.52 -9.44
CA ILE A 95 10.80 0.14 -8.75
C ILE A 95 11.34 1.37 -8.02
N LEU A 96 11.02 1.47 -6.74
CA LEU A 96 11.46 2.56 -5.88
C LEU A 96 12.96 2.55 -5.64
N ASN A 97 13.60 3.65 -6.03
CA ASN A 97 14.96 4.02 -5.64
C ASN A 97 14.93 5.19 -4.66
N PHE A 98 16.09 5.54 -4.10
CA PHE A 98 16.19 6.66 -3.15
C PHE A 98 15.80 8.01 -3.77
N ASP A 99 16.13 8.21 -5.04
CA ASP A 99 15.89 9.40 -5.85
C ASP A 99 14.56 9.35 -6.63
N SER A 100 13.80 8.25 -6.53
CA SER A 100 12.46 8.17 -7.11
C SER A 100 11.55 9.24 -6.51
N PRO A 101 10.86 10.02 -7.34
CA PRO A 101 9.96 11.06 -6.86
C PRO A 101 8.73 10.43 -6.22
N ILE A 102 8.40 10.88 -5.02
CA ILE A 102 7.19 10.46 -4.31
C ILE A 102 6.11 11.51 -4.56
N HIS A 103 4.88 11.08 -4.86
CA HIS A 103 3.75 11.97 -5.03
C HIS A 103 2.59 11.54 -4.13
N ILE A 104 2.04 12.49 -3.37
CA ILE A 104 0.80 12.34 -2.63
C ILE A 104 -0.29 12.97 -3.48
N TRP A 105 -1.09 12.13 -4.12
CA TRP A 105 -2.08 12.49 -5.12
C TRP A 105 -3.49 12.43 -4.55
N ASN A 106 -4.32 13.40 -4.90
CA ASN A 106 -5.77 13.35 -4.75
C ASN A 106 -6.40 13.18 -6.14
N PRO A 107 -6.83 11.96 -6.51
CA PRO A 107 -7.42 11.68 -7.81
C PRO A 107 -8.68 12.52 -8.10
N SER A 108 -9.52 12.73 -7.09
CA SER A 108 -10.82 13.41 -7.25
C SER A 108 -10.70 14.88 -7.66
N VAL A 109 -9.60 15.55 -7.29
CA VAL A 109 -9.33 16.94 -7.71
C VAL A 109 -8.13 17.04 -8.64
N ARG A 110 -7.55 15.90 -9.06
CA ARG A 110 -6.42 15.80 -10.00
C ARG A 110 -5.23 16.68 -9.61
N LYS A 111 -4.93 16.74 -8.31
CA LYS A 111 -3.78 17.50 -7.77
C LYS A 111 -2.90 16.60 -6.93
N PHE A 112 -1.60 16.82 -7.01
CA PHE A 112 -0.62 16.11 -6.21
C PHE A 112 0.32 17.08 -5.51
N ARG A 113 0.94 16.59 -4.44
CA ARG A 113 2.05 17.23 -3.74
C ARG A 113 3.23 16.29 -3.83
N THR A 114 4.38 16.84 -4.18
CA THR A 114 5.65 16.12 -4.17
C THR A 114 6.36 16.51 -2.86
N PRO A 115 6.56 15.58 -1.91
CA PRO A 115 7.41 15.82 -0.76
C PRO A 115 8.81 16.27 -1.20
N PRO A 116 9.51 17.09 -0.41
CA PRO A 116 10.91 17.40 -0.68
C PRO A 116 11.73 16.09 -0.69
N MET A 117 12.78 16.04 -1.50
CA MET A 117 13.71 14.92 -1.47
C MET A 117 14.35 14.83 -0.08
N GLY A 118 14.45 13.62 0.48
CA GLY A 118 15.21 13.41 1.72
C GLY A 118 16.66 13.86 1.57
N THR A 119 17.28 14.30 2.67
CA THR A 119 18.62 14.94 2.66
C THR A 119 19.79 13.96 2.47
N ASN A 120 19.52 12.66 2.42
CA ASN A 120 20.56 11.65 2.30
C ASN A 120 20.97 11.42 0.84
N ASN A 121 22.20 10.95 0.60
CA ASN A 121 22.67 10.58 -0.73
C ASN A 121 22.96 9.08 -0.78
N LEU A 122 21.96 8.25 -0.47
CA LEU A 122 22.08 6.80 -0.50
C LEU A 122 21.74 6.27 -1.89
N LYS A 123 22.67 6.44 -2.84
CA LYS A 123 22.54 5.89 -4.19
C LYS A 123 22.47 4.36 -4.15
N PHE A 124 21.69 3.77 -5.06
CA PHE A 124 21.52 2.31 -5.19
C PHE A 124 20.96 1.66 -3.91
N ALA A 125 19.96 2.30 -3.33
CA ALA A 125 19.24 1.75 -2.19
C ALA A 125 17.90 1.15 -2.65
N TYR A 126 17.63 -0.07 -2.21
CA TYR A 126 16.28 -0.62 -2.24
C TYR A 126 15.41 0.17 -1.26
N VAL A 127 14.25 0.62 -1.74
CA VAL A 127 13.32 1.42 -0.93
C VAL A 127 11.97 0.73 -0.85
N ALA A 128 11.49 0.55 0.38
CA ALA A 128 10.11 0.22 0.66
C ALA A 128 9.40 1.47 1.23
N LEU A 129 8.18 1.74 0.77
CA LEU A 129 7.42 2.92 1.14
C LEU A 129 6.01 2.51 1.57
N GLN A 130 5.53 3.06 2.68
CA GLN A 130 4.16 2.89 3.15
C GLN A 130 3.57 4.24 3.52
N PHE A 131 2.37 4.52 3.03
CA PHE A 131 1.66 5.78 3.26
C PHE A 131 0.30 5.54 3.89
N GLY A 132 -0.03 6.37 4.88
CA GLY A 132 -1.39 6.44 5.38
C GLY A 132 -1.59 7.49 6.46
N PHE A 133 -2.80 7.49 7.01
CA PHE A 133 -3.21 8.46 8.02
C PHE A 133 -2.91 7.97 9.43
N HIS A 134 -2.32 8.84 10.25
CA HIS A 134 -2.12 8.63 11.67
C HIS A 134 -3.17 9.41 12.47
N PRO A 135 -4.21 8.74 13.01
CA PRO A 135 -5.30 9.42 13.71
C PRO A 135 -4.85 10.07 15.02
N GLY A 136 -3.99 9.40 15.81
CA GLY A 136 -3.51 9.92 17.10
C GLY A 136 -2.76 11.25 17.03
N VAL A 137 -2.08 11.54 15.91
CA VAL A 137 -1.42 12.85 15.69
C VAL A 137 -2.11 13.68 14.62
N ASN A 138 -3.24 13.25 14.06
CA ASN A 138 -3.99 13.93 13.00
C ASN A 138 -3.09 14.39 11.82
N ASP A 139 -2.33 13.46 11.24
CA ASP A 139 -1.38 13.75 10.17
C ASP A 139 -1.26 12.57 9.19
N TYR A 140 -0.93 12.85 7.94
CA TYR A 140 -0.55 11.82 6.98
C TYR A 140 0.96 11.59 7.05
N LYS A 141 1.33 10.33 7.08
CA LYS A 141 2.73 9.90 7.18
C LYS A 141 3.10 9.06 5.97
N ALA A 142 4.33 9.20 5.52
CA ALA A 142 4.95 8.23 4.62
C ALA A 142 6.20 7.68 5.30
N VAL A 143 6.28 6.38 5.48
CA VAL A 143 7.41 5.69 6.10
C VAL A 143 8.23 5.05 4.99
N ARG A 144 9.49 5.47 4.88
CA ARG A 144 10.43 5.02 3.88
C ARG A 144 11.53 4.21 4.55
N MET A 145 11.61 2.93 4.22
CA MET A 145 12.72 2.06 4.61
C MET A 145 13.74 2.03 3.48
N ILE A 146 14.99 2.31 3.81
CA ILE A 146 16.08 2.46 2.86
C ILE A 146 17.13 1.43 3.20
N ARG A 147 17.47 0.57 2.25
CA ARG A 147 18.53 -0.40 2.40
C ARG A 147 19.54 -0.29 1.28
N THR A 148 20.81 -0.12 1.63
CA THR A 148 21.90 -0.05 0.65
C THR A 148 22.58 -1.39 0.45
N ASN A 149 23.30 -1.53 -0.66
CA ASN A 149 24.15 -2.70 -0.95
C ASN A 149 25.27 -2.95 0.08
N LYS A 150 25.54 -2.00 0.99
CA LYS A 150 26.51 -2.13 2.09
C LYS A 150 25.85 -2.54 3.41
N ASP A 151 24.66 -3.14 3.34
CA ASP A 151 23.83 -3.53 4.49
C ASP A 151 23.50 -2.41 5.47
N THR A 152 23.63 -1.15 5.05
CA THR A 152 23.15 -0.02 5.85
C THR A 152 21.64 0.08 5.70
N PHE A 153 20.94 0.08 6.83
CA PHE A 153 19.50 0.24 6.92
C PHE A 153 19.16 1.56 7.62
N ALA A 154 18.26 2.33 7.03
CA ALA A 154 17.74 3.57 7.57
C ALA A 154 16.23 3.63 7.39
N VAL A 155 15.56 4.36 8.28
CA VAL A 155 14.13 4.64 8.18
C VAL A 155 13.94 6.15 8.22
N GLU A 156 13.11 6.66 7.33
CA GLU A 156 12.69 8.05 7.30
C GLU A 156 11.17 8.13 7.34
N VAL A 157 10.65 9.14 8.03
CA VAL A 157 9.23 9.40 8.16
C VAL A 157 8.94 10.79 7.62
N TYR A 158 8.17 10.87 6.56
CA TYR A 158 7.59 12.11 6.08
C TYR A 158 6.34 12.46 6.88
N SER A 159 6.17 13.75 7.13
CA SER A 159 5.02 14.34 7.81
C SER A 159 4.39 15.36 6.87
N LEU A 160 3.16 15.10 6.40
CA LEU A 160 2.47 15.99 5.47
C LEU A 160 2.19 17.35 6.09
N ARG A 161 1.92 17.39 7.40
CA ARG A 161 1.69 18.61 8.16
C ARG A 161 2.91 19.51 8.24
N THR A 162 4.10 18.95 8.45
CA THR A 162 5.35 19.74 8.58
C THR A 162 6.13 19.86 7.28
N ASP A 163 5.72 19.11 6.25
CA ASP A 163 6.37 19.03 4.95
C ASP A 163 7.86 18.66 5.02
N SER A 164 8.19 17.72 5.88
CA SER A 164 9.57 17.37 6.17
C SER A 164 9.74 15.89 6.42
N TRP A 165 10.89 15.36 6.02
CA TRP A 165 11.36 14.03 6.40
C TRP A 165 12.11 14.11 7.73
N LYS A 166 11.89 13.12 8.59
CA LYS A 166 12.67 12.88 9.81
C LYS A 166 13.35 11.52 9.69
N MET A 167 14.66 11.47 9.95
CA MET A 167 15.38 10.20 10.08
C MET A 167 15.14 9.59 11.46
N ILE A 168 14.96 8.27 11.50
CA ILE A 168 14.89 7.50 12.75
C ILE A 168 16.30 7.10 13.17
N GLU A 169 16.71 7.55 14.35
CA GLU A 169 18.09 7.40 14.84
C GLU A 169 18.35 5.99 15.38
N THR A 170 17.37 5.39 16.05
CA THR A 170 17.54 4.12 16.75
C THR A 170 16.89 2.99 15.96
N ILE A 171 17.72 2.24 15.24
CA ILE A 171 17.31 1.02 14.56
C ILE A 171 17.73 -0.20 15.41
N PRO A 172 16.78 -1.10 15.76
CA PRO A 172 17.09 -2.33 16.46
C PRO A 172 18.13 -3.20 15.72
N PRO A 173 19.07 -3.84 16.42
CA PRO A 173 20.10 -4.68 15.79
C PRO A 173 19.55 -5.79 14.90
N TRP A 174 18.41 -6.37 15.25
CA TRP A 174 17.77 -7.44 14.48
C TRP A 174 17.25 -7.01 13.10
N LEU A 175 17.06 -5.70 12.86
CA LEU A 175 16.72 -5.16 11.54
C LEU A 175 17.93 -4.90 10.65
N LYS A 176 19.14 -4.94 11.21
CA LYS A 176 20.39 -4.74 10.47
C LYS A 176 20.89 -6.02 9.80
N CYS A 177 20.16 -7.13 9.92
CA CYS A 177 20.47 -8.38 9.22
C CYS A 177 19.93 -8.38 7.79
N HIS A 178 20.29 -9.40 7.00
CA HIS A 178 19.75 -9.54 5.66
C HIS A 178 18.30 -10.05 5.67
N TRP A 179 17.42 -9.30 5.02
CA TRP A 179 16.03 -9.68 4.75
C TRP A 179 15.53 -9.11 3.42
N GLN A 180 14.55 -9.78 2.82
CA GLN A 180 13.86 -9.29 1.63
C GLN A 180 12.52 -8.67 2.03
N HIS A 181 12.12 -7.60 1.34
CA HIS A 181 10.79 -7.00 1.51
C HIS A 181 9.88 -7.46 0.38
N HIS A 182 8.64 -7.76 0.71
CA HIS A 182 7.64 -8.18 -0.27
C HIS A 182 6.56 -7.11 -0.46
N THR A 183 5.75 -6.88 0.57
CA THR A 183 4.66 -5.91 0.54
C THR A 183 4.45 -5.32 1.93
N GLY A 184 3.70 -4.23 2.01
CA GLY A 184 3.38 -3.57 3.25
C GLY A 184 2.02 -2.89 3.21
N THR A 185 1.61 -2.38 4.36
CA THR A 185 0.44 -1.52 4.50
C THR A 185 0.68 -0.49 5.61
N PHE A 186 -0.14 0.54 5.67
CA PHE A 186 -0.11 1.52 6.74
C PHE A 186 -1.47 1.57 7.42
N PHE A 187 -1.48 1.36 8.73
CA PHE A 187 -2.71 1.38 9.51
C PHE A 187 -2.51 2.05 10.86
N ASN A 188 -3.40 3.00 11.17
CA ASN A 188 -3.45 3.70 12.46
C ASN A 188 -2.11 4.30 12.94
N GLY A 189 -1.29 4.83 12.02
CA GLY A 189 0.00 5.42 12.37
C GLY A 189 1.18 4.44 12.34
N VAL A 190 0.91 3.16 12.05
CA VAL A 190 1.91 2.10 12.05
C VAL A 190 2.11 1.60 10.61
N ALA A 191 3.36 1.59 10.16
CA ALA A 191 3.75 0.96 8.91
C ALA A 191 4.06 -0.51 9.17
N TYR A 192 3.42 -1.40 8.41
CA TYR A 192 3.64 -2.85 8.47
C TYR A 192 4.29 -3.30 7.18
N HIS A 193 5.25 -4.22 7.29
CA HIS A 193 5.96 -4.77 6.16
C HIS A 193 6.15 -6.27 6.33
N ILE A 194 5.85 -7.04 5.29
CA ILE A 194 6.24 -8.44 5.19
C ILE A 194 7.72 -8.46 4.82
N ILE A 195 8.51 -9.06 5.71
CA ILE A 195 9.93 -9.30 5.52
C ILE A 195 10.24 -10.79 5.57
N GLU A 196 11.22 -11.21 4.79
CA GLU A 196 11.71 -12.58 4.73
C GLU A 196 13.16 -12.64 5.22
N LYS A 197 13.39 -13.37 6.31
CA LYS A 197 14.70 -13.58 6.94
C LYS A 197 15.11 -15.05 6.77
N GLY A 198 15.84 -15.35 5.70
CA GLY A 198 16.11 -16.73 5.34
C GLY A 198 14.80 -17.46 5.02
N PRO A 199 14.48 -18.60 5.64
CA PRO A 199 13.22 -19.33 5.37
C PRO A 199 12.01 -18.78 6.15
N ILE A 200 12.18 -17.74 6.98
CA ILE A 200 11.14 -17.27 7.90
C ILE A 200 10.51 -15.98 7.36
N PHE A 201 9.19 -15.99 7.21
CA PHE A 201 8.40 -14.79 6.99
C PHE A 201 8.01 -14.15 8.33
N SER A 202 8.16 -12.84 8.41
CA SER A 202 7.77 -12.04 9.56
C SER A 202 7.10 -10.75 9.11
N ILE A 203 6.27 -10.19 9.98
CA ILE A 203 5.69 -8.86 9.82
C ILE A 203 6.48 -7.94 10.73
N MET A 204 7.19 -7.00 10.14
CA MET A 204 7.79 -5.89 10.87
C MET A 204 6.78 -4.75 10.94
N SER A 205 6.54 -4.23 12.14
CA SER A 205 5.79 -3.00 12.33
C SER A 205 6.69 -1.87 12.83
N PHE A 206 6.46 -0.66 12.34
CA PHE A 206 7.08 0.56 12.83
C PHE A 206 6.01 1.59 13.17
N ASP A 207 5.92 1.96 14.44
CA ASP A 207 5.01 3.01 14.92
C ASP A 207 5.63 4.39 14.68
N SER A 208 4.99 5.22 13.86
CA SER A 208 5.52 6.53 13.49
C SER A 208 5.43 7.61 14.57
N SER A 209 4.77 7.34 15.71
CA SER A 209 4.71 8.23 16.87
C SER A 209 5.66 7.79 17.97
N SER A 210 5.65 6.51 18.36
CA SER A 210 6.55 6.01 19.40
C SER A 210 7.96 5.68 18.88
N GLU A 211 8.12 5.59 17.56
CA GLU A 211 9.36 5.17 16.88
C GLU A 211 9.80 3.76 17.28
N GLU A 212 8.85 2.94 17.74
CA GLU A 212 9.09 1.57 18.15
C GLU A 212 8.91 0.60 16.98
N PHE A 213 9.80 -0.39 16.95
CA PHE A 213 9.74 -1.51 16.01
C PHE A 213 9.29 -2.77 16.74
N GLN A 214 8.41 -3.55 16.10
CA GLN A 214 8.04 -4.87 16.57
C GLN A 214 8.13 -5.87 15.41
N GLU A 215 8.31 -7.14 15.77
CA GLU A 215 8.33 -8.25 14.83
C GLU A 215 7.29 -9.29 15.24
N PHE A 216 6.52 -9.75 14.27
CA PHE A 216 5.54 -10.83 14.42
C PHE A 216 5.88 -11.92 13.42
N ILE A 217 6.35 -13.07 13.91
CA ILE A 217 6.63 -14.23 13.06
C ILE A 217 5.32 -14.63 12.37
N ALA A 218 5.34 -14.81 11.06
CA ALA A 218 4.16 -15.19 10.29
C ALA A 218 3.77 -16.66 10.59
N PRO A 219 2.50 -17.06 10.42
CA PRO A 219 2.09 -18.45 10.59
C PRO A 219 2.92 -19.44 9.77
N ASP A 220 3.23 -20.61 10.32
CA ASP A 220 4.06 -21.67 9.69
C ASP A 220 3.52 -22.15 8.33
N ALA A 221 2.22 -21.97 8.08
CA ALA A 221 1.58 -22.29 6.82
C ALA A 221 2.06 -21.42 5.65
N ILE A 222 2.62 -20.24 5.92
CA ILE A 222 3.14 -19.31 4.92
C ILE A 222 4.55 -19.75 4.52
N CYS A 223 4.63 -20.44 3.39
CA CYS A 223 5.86 -21.08 2.91
C CYS A 223 6.54 -20.35 1.73
N ASN A 224 5.90 -19.35 1.15
CA ASN A 224 6.47 -18.50 0.10
C ASN A 224 5.72 -17.15 0.03
N SER A 225 6.29 -16.18 -0.70
CA SER A 225 5.68 -14.86 -0.90
C SER A 225 4.67 -14.82 -2.05
N LEU A 226 4.59 -15.86 -2.89
CA LEU A 226 3.74 -15.87 -4.07
C LEU A 226 2.27 -16.02 -3.68
N GLY A 227 1.50 -14.94 -3.83
CA GLY A 227 0.09 -14.92 -3.43
C GLY A 227 -0.10 -14.67 -1.93
N LEU A 228 0.93 -14.20 -1.23
CA LEU A 228 0.83 -13.61 0.10
C LEU A 228 0.52 -12.11 -0.04
N CYS A 229 -0.55 -11.64 0.60
CA CYS A 229 -0.81 -10.21 0.75
C CYS A 229 -1.12 -9.86 2.20
N MET A 230 -0.96 -8.57 2.51
CA MET A 230 -1.29 -8.00 3.81
C MET A 230 -2.28 -6.87 3.61
N ASP A 231 -3.30 -6.83 4.46
CA ASP A 231 -4.32 -5.79 4.44
C ASP A 231 -4.93 -5.60 5.84
N VAL A 232 -5.91 -4.71 5.96
CA VAL A 232 -6.65 -4.43 7.18
C VAL A 232 -8.02 -5.10 7.12
N TYR A 233 -8.31 -5.97 8.08
CA TYR A 233 -9.62 -6.62 8.27
C TYR A 233 -10.18 -6.27 9.65
N LYS A 234 -11.36 -5.64 9.70
CA LYS A 234 -12.03 -5.25 10.96
C LYS A 234 -11.09 -4.52 11.92
N GLU A 235 -10.36 -3.52 11.44
CA GLU A 235 -9.38 -2.74 12.22
C GLU A 235 -8.17 -3.54 12.74
N HIS A 236 -7.89 -4.70 12.15
CA HIS A 236 -6.71 -5.51 12.49
C HIS A 236 -5.89 -5.78 11.24
N ILE A 237 -4.57 -5.89 11.39
CA ILE A 237 -3.72 -6.40 10.31
C ILE A 237 -4.07 -7.86 10.03
N CYS A 238 -4.18 -8.18 8.76
CA CYS A 238 -4.42 -9.54 8.30
C CYS A 238 -3.45 -9.93 7.19
N LEU A 239 -3.26 -11.25 7.05
CA LEU A 239 -2.55 -11.87 5.95
C LEU A 239 -3.54 -12.73 5.18
N LEU A 240 -3.52 -12.60 3.86
CA LEU A 240 -4.16 -13.55 2.97
C LEU A 240 -3.07 -14.33 2.24
N PHE A 241 -3.17 -15.66 2.28
CA PHE A 241 -2.26 -16.53 1.55
C PHE A 241 -3.04 -17.43 0.62
N ARG A 242 -2.68 -17.38 -0.65
CA ARG A 242 -3.21 -18.28 -1.67
C ARG A 242 -2.53 -19.64 -1.58
N TYR A 243 -3.34 -20.68 -1.39
CA TYR A 243 -2.90 -22.07 -1.43
C TYR A 243 -3.29 -22.73 -2.77
N TYR A 244 -2.33 -23.38 -3.44
CA TYR A 244 -2.50 -23.96 -4.77
C TYR A 244 -3.20 -25.33 -4.81
N GLY A 245 -3.53 -25.93 -3.67
CA GLY A 245 -4.12 -27.28 -3.61
C GLY A 245 -5.64 -27.31 -3.59
N CYS A 246 -6.32 -26.70 -4.56
CA CYS A 246 -7.76 -26.91 -4.73
C CYS A 246 -8.01 -28.12 -5.65
N GLU A 247 -8.97 -28.97 -5.31
CA GLU A 247 -9.36 -30.14 -6.14
C GLU A 247 -10.06 -29.72 -7.44
N ASP A 248 -10.62 -28.51 -7.48
CA ASP A 248 -11.22 -27.90 -8.66
C ASP A 248 -10.22 -26.91 -9.28
N GLU A 249 -9.77 -27.20 -10.50
CA GLU A 249 -8.80 -26.39 -11.24
C GLU A 249 -9.25 -24.93 -11.43
N CYS A 250 -10.55 -24.66 -11.30
CA CYS A 250 -11.15 -23.34 -11.43
C CYS A 250 -11.29 -22.60 -10.09
N MET A 251 -10.78 -23.12 -8.98
CA MET A 251 -10.97 -22.52 -7.65
C MET A 251 -9.65 -22.36 -6.91
N GLN A 252 -9.50 -21.28 -6.15
CA GLN A 252 -8.37 -21.05 -5.26
C GLN A 252 -8.82 -20.99 -3.81
N LYS A 253 -8.06 -21.63 -2.93
CA LYS A 253 -8.27 -21.54 -1.49
C LYS A 253 -7.39 -20.43 -0.92
N TYR A 254 -8.01 -19.55 -0.15
CA TYR A 254 -7.34 -18.51 0.61
C TYR A 254 -7.44 -18.79 2.10
N ASP A 255 -6.29 -18.83 2.75
CA ASP A 255 -6.22 -18.78 4.19
C ASP A 255 -6.11 -17.33 4.64
N LEU A 256 -6.85 -16.98 5.69
CA LEU A 256 -6.89 -15.64 6.28
C LEU A 256 -6.43 -15.72 7.73
N TRP A 257 -5.39 -14.96 8.08
CA TRP A 257 -4.95 -14.79 9.47
C TRP A 257 -5.09 -13.35 9.89
N VAL A 258 -5.51 -13.13 11.12
CA VAL A 258 -5.65 -11.81 11.71
C VAL A 258 -4.73 -11.70 12.92
N LEU A 259 -3.96 -10.61 12.98
CA LEU A 259 -3.09 -10.31 14.10
C LEU A 259 -3.92 -9.68 15.22
N ARG A 260 -4.10 -10.41 16.33
CA ARG A 260 -4.80 -9.94 17.53
C ARG A 260 -3.93 -10.15 18.75
N GLU A 261 -3.79 -9.13 19.60
CA GLU A 261 -3.01 -9.22 20.84
C GLU A 261 -1.58 -9.78 20.59
N LYS A 262 -0.96 -9.36 19.48
CA LYS A 262 0.37 -9.83 19.02
C LYS A 262 0.46 -11.32 18.67
N ARG A 263 -0.67 -11.98 18.40
CA ARG A 263 -0.75 -13.38 17.96
C ARG A 263 -1.60 -13.53 16.71
N TRP A 264 -1.21 -14.45 15.84
CA TRP A 264 -1.99 -14.79 14.66
C TRP A 264 -3.14 -15.70 15.03
N LYS A 265 -4.34 -15.33 14.59
CA LYS A 265 -5.53 -16.19 14.64
C LYS A 265 -5.98 -16.46 13.21
N GLN A 266 -5.97 -17.73 12.82
CA GLN A 266 -6.55 -18.15 11.55
C GLN A 266 -8.09 -18.03 11.63
N LEU A 267 -8.68 -17.42 10.61
CA LEU A 267 -10.12 -17.41 10.38
C LEU A 267 -10.48 -18.53 9.38
N CYS A 268 -11.79 -18.77 9.20
CA CYS A 268 -12.25 -19.79 8.26
C CYS A 268 -11.67 -19.52 6.85
N PRO A 269 -10.92 -20.47 6.28
CA PRO A 269 -10.48 -20.36 4.89
C PRO A 269 -11.69 -20.30 3.97
N PHE A 270 -11.53 -19.61 2.85
CA PHE A 270 -12.57 -19.50 1.84
C PHE A 270 -12.04 -19.89 0.47
N VAL A 271 -12.95 -20.29 -0.40
CA VAL A 271 -12.65 -20.72 -1.77
C VAL A 271 -13.28 -19.72 -2.72
N TYR A 272 -12.54 -19.34 -3.77
CA TYR A 272 -13.01 -18.37 -4.74
C TYR A 272 -12.65 -18.78 -6.18
N PRO A 273 -13.50 -18.50 -7.19
CA PRO A 273 -13.22 -18.80 -8.59
C PRO A 273 -11.95 -18.15 -9.12
N TRP A 274 -11.17 -18.89 -9.90
CA TRP A 274 -10.03 -18.42 -10.68
C TRP A 274 -10.51 -17.50 -11.80
N ASN A 275 -10.82 -16.26 -11.47
CA ASN A 275 -10.62 -15.16 -12.39
C ASN A 275 -9.28 -14.53 -12.02
N ARG A 276 -8.51 -14.03 -12.99
CA ARG A 276 -7.12 -13.55 -12.85
C ARG A 276 -6.94 -12.33 -11.91
N CYS A 277 -7.90 -12.09 -11.03
CA CYS A 277 -7.94 -11.04 -10.03
C CYS A 277 -7.07 -11.42 -8.82
N ARG A 278 -6.08 -10.57 -8.50
CA ARG A 278 -5.49 -10.56 -7.16
C ARG A 278 -6.50 -9.88 -6.25
N ALA A 279 -6.60 -10.32 -4.99
CA ALA A 279 -7.34 -9.55 -3.99
C ALA A 279 -6.83 -8.11 -3.97
N MET A 280 -7.70 -7.18 -4.34
CA MET A 280 -7.45 -5.75 -4.42
C MET A 280 -7.50 -5.11 -3.02
N GLY A 281 -8.27 -5.71 -2.11
CA GLY A 281 -8.26 -5.36 -0.70
C GLY A 281 -9.52 -5.84 0.02
N ILE A 282 -9.79 -5.28 1.19
CA ILE A 282 -11.01 -5.51 1.95
C ILE A 282 -11.77 -4.19 2.08
N ASN A 283 -13.07 -4.21 1.75
CA ASN A 283 -13.91 -3.01 1.86
C ASN A 283 -14.28 -2.73 3.33
N ILE A 284 -14.93 -1.58 3.56
CA ILE A 284 -15.37 -1.14 4.89
C ILE A 284 -16.40 -2.07 5.55
N ASP A 285 -17.15 -2.83 4.76
CA ASP A 285 -18.12 -3.83 5.22
C ASP A 285 -17.46 -5.18 5.51
N ASN A 286 -16.14 -5.26 5.33
CA ASN A 286 -15.29 -6.44 5.52
C ASN A 286 -15.51 -7.53 4.48
N GLU A 287 -15.93 -7.13 3.29
CA GLU A 287 -16.01 -7.98 2.11
C GLU A 287 -14.70 -7.88 1.33
N LEU A 288 -14.31 -8.99 0.72
CA LEU A 288 -13.11 -9.03 -0.10
C LEU A 288 -13.39 -8.35 -1.45
N LEU A 289 -12.58 -7.37 -1.79
CA LEU A 289 -12.52 -6.75 -3.11
C LEU A 289 -11.52 -7.53 -3.96
N LEU A 290 -11.98 -8.03 -5.10
CA LEU A 290 -11.24 -8.85 -6.04
C LEU A 290 -11.23 -8.19 -7.41
#